data_AF-V9XHZ7-F1
#
_entry.id   AF-V9XHZ7-F1
#
_cell.length_a   1.000
_cell.length_b   1.000
_cell.length_c   1.000
_cell.angle_alpha   90.00
_cell.angle_beta   90.00
_cell.angle_gamma   90.00
#
_symmetry.space_group_name_H-M   'P 1'
#
loop_
_entity.id
_entity.type
_entity.pdbx_description
1 polymer ?
#
loop_
_entity_poly.entity_id
_entity_poly.type
_entity_poly.pdbx_seq_one_letter_code
_entity_poly.pdbx_strand_id
1 'polypeptide(L)'
;MLLTEVRTRPVRSLLIAIGLTVSALAVAGYLRDALNEYLMDLDVFRDAGWAFLHHTPLYTEGFFSHSGFRFIYPPFAAFLFAPMALVGSTALQVLWTIGLIALVWWVLKVVYQRLDMSQPSLIAAASLGPVLWLEPFRSNFTFGQINIVLMALVVADLLGVIPKRFRGVGIALAAAIKVTPAAFGLIFLLRRDWPSAFRALSAFAATVAFGYWLRPDSTVYFWTTEFFATDRAGDPSFFRNQALTGLIARFDFSDGTAKALWLAGALVVVAGTAWAAYRFLRADEPVVAVALVGLASLLAAPIAVTHHWVYALFLVPLLVAPAYRRWWPVLGPATVVFLIGPNHLLREASSGGWVEQLLLEVLGTSQCLAAIAVFVAAMVAARHRRPGAENAVEREETVAAPAQVQNADATR
;
A
#
# COMPACT_ATOMS: atom_id res chain seq x y z
N MET A 1 35.28 17.23 -14.76
CA MET A 1 33.96 17.43 -14.13
C MET A 1 32.91 17.94 -15.12
N LEU A 2 33.20 18.96 -15.92
CA LEU A 2 32.28 19.51 -16.93
C LEU A 2 31.85 18.55 -18.06
N LEU A 3 32.74 17.66 -18.54
CA LEU A 3 32.43 16.76 -19.67
C LEU A 3 31.43 15.63 -19.31
N THR A 4 31.39 15.21 -18.04
CA THR A 4 30.47 14.16 -17.55
C THR A 4 29.05 14.69 -17.33
N GLU A 5 28.90 15.96 -16.94
CA GLU A 5 27.60 16.63 -16.80
C GLU A 5 26.93 16.93 -18.14
N VAL A 6 27.71 17.28 -19.17
CA VAL A 6 27.17 17.57 -20.51
C VAL A 6 26.57 16.31 -21.17
N ARG A 7 27.16 15.13 -20.93
CA ARG A 7 26.71 13.85 -21.52
C ARG A 7 25.49 13.23 -20.82
N THR A 8 25.23 13.57 -19.55
CA THR A 8 24.14 12.97 -18.75
C THR A 8 22.79 13.68 -18.90
N ARG A 9 22.79 14.97 -19.26
CA ARG A 9 21.58 15.75 -19.57
C ARG A 9 20.72 15.18 -20.71
N PRO A 10 21.26 14.81 -21.90
CA PRO A 10 20.43 14.29 -22.99
C PRO A 10 19.78 12.95 -22.66
N VAL A 11 20.49 12.05 -21.94
CA VAL A 11 19.94 10.75 -21.51
C VAL A 11 18.80 10.95 -20.53
N ARG A 12 18.96 11.83 -19.53
CA ARG A 12 17.89 12.15 -18.57
C ARG A 12 16.66 12.72 -19.27
N SER A 13 16.84 13.68 -20.18
CA SER A 13 15.74 14.28 -20.92
C SER A 13 15.01 13.26 -21.80
N LEU A 14 15.74 12.35 -22.45
CA LEU A 14 15.15 11.27 -23.24
C LEU A 14 14.33 10.31 -22.36
N LEU A 15 14.85 9.90 -21.20
CA LEU A 15 14.12 9.03 -20.27
C LEU A 15 12.86 9.70 -19.73
N ILE A 16 12.91 11.00 -19.42
CA ILE A 16 11.72 11.77 -19.02
C ILE A 16 10.72 11.81 -20.17
N ALA A 17 11.15 12.09 -21.40
CA ALA A 17 10.26 12.13 -22.57
C ALA A 17 9.58 10.77 -22.81
N ILE A 18 10.34 9.68 -22.76
CA ILE A 18 9.78 8.31 -22.86
C ILE A 18 8.77 8.07 -21.74
N GLY A 19 9.12 8.38 -20.50
CA GLY A 19 8.22 8.22 -19.35
C GLY A 19 6.92 9.02 -19.50
N LEU A 20 7.00 10.27 -19.96
CA LEU A 20 5.82 11.11 -20.23
C LEU A 20 4.95 10.52 -21.34
N THR A 21 5.55 10.01 -22.42
CA THR A 21 4.80 9.35 -23.50
C THR A 21 4.10 8.09 -23.00
N VAL A 22 4.79 7.21 -22.27
CA VAL A 22 4.19 6.01 -21.67
C VAL A 22 3.07 6.39 -20.70
N SER A 23 3.24 7.48 -19.94
CA SER A 23 2.22 7.99 -19.02
C SER A 23 0.99 8.50 -19.75
N ALA A 24 1.16 9.28 -20.82
CA ALA A 24 0.05 9.76 -21.63
C ALA A 24 -0.74 8.60 -22.27
N LEU A 25 -0.04 7.59 -22.80
CA LEU A 25 -0.68 6.40 -23.37
C LEU A 25 -1.45 5.59 -22.32
N ALA A 26 -0.86 5.37 -21.14
CA ALA A 26 -1.54 4.67 -20.05
C ALA A 26 -2.80 5.41 -19.58
N VAL A 27 -2.71 6.73 -19.38
CA VAL A 27 -3.84 7.58 -19.00
C VAL A 27 -4.94 7.53 -20.05
N ALA A 28 -4.59 7.68 -21.34
CA ALA A 28 -5.57 7.59 -22.42
C ALA A 28 -6.26 6.22 -22.48
N GLY A 29 -5.51 5.14 -22.27
CA GLY A 29 -6.05 3.77 -22.17
C GLY A 29 -7.08 3.64 -21.05
N TYR A 30 -6.74 4.03 -19.83
CA TYR A 30 -7.68 3.92 -18.71
C TYR A 30 -8.90 4.84 -18.83
N LEU A 31 -8.76 6.02 -19.43
CA LEU A 31 -9.92 6.89 -19.70
C LEU A 31 -10.84 6.28 -20.76
N ARG A 32 -10.27 5.65 -21.79
CA ARG A 32 -11.05 4.87 -22.76
C ARG A 32 -11.76 3.71 -22.08
N ASP A 33 -11.07 2.95 -21.23
CA ASP A 33 -11.67 1.81 -20.54
C ASP A 33 -12.79 2.29 -19.59
N ALA A 34 -12.59 3.37 -18.85
CA ALA A 34 -13.62 3.95 -17.97
C ALA A 34 -14.90 4.39 -18.72
N LEU A 35 -14.78 4.69 -20.03
CA LEU A 35 -15.92 5.05 -20.89
C LEU A 35 -16.64 3.83 -21.49
N ASN A 36 -15.94 2.71 -21.68
CA ASN A 36 -16.42 1.58 -22.50
C ASN A 36 -16.58 0.27 -21.74
N GLU A 37 -15.86 0.10 -20.63
CA GLU A 37 -15.81 -1.13 -19.84
C GLU A 37 -16.59 -1.00 -18.53
N TYR A 38 -16.76 -2.12 -17.83
CA TYR A 38 -17.50 -2.22 -16.58
C TYR A 38 -16.58 -2.38 -15.37
N LEU A 39 -16.65 -1.46 -14.41
CA LEU A 39 -15.85 -1.48 -13.18
C LEU A 39 -16.59 -2.17 -12.02
N MET A 40 -16.48 -3.49 -11.95
CA MET A 40 -17.30 -4.34 -11.07
C MET A 40 -17.24 -4.00 -9.56
N ASP A 41 -16.06 -3.66 -9.03
CA ASP A 41 -15.92 -3.37 -7.59
C ASP A 41 -16.36 -1.93 -7.26
N LEU A 42 -16.25 -1.01 -8.22
CA LEU A 42 -16.80 0.35 -8.06
C LEU A 42 -18.31 0.31 -7.91
N ASP A 43 -18.99 -0.58 -8.62
CA ASP A 43 -20.42 -0.78 -8.49
C ASP A 43 -20.80 -1.35 -7.11
N VAL A 44 -19.99 -2.24 -6.51
CA VAL A 44 -20.22 -2.68 -5.11
C VAL A 44 -20.19 -1.50 -4.15
N PHE A 45 -19.29 -0.53 -4.37
CA PHE A 45 -19.23 0.68 -3.55
C PHE A 45 -20.46 1.56 -3.76
N ARG A 46 -20.89 1.73 -5.02
CA ARG A 46 -22.10 2.45 -5.38
C ARG A 46 -23.35 1.83 -4.75
N ASP A 47 -23.45 0.50 -4.78
CA ASP A 47 -24.56 -0.28 -4.23
C ASP A 47 -24.59 -0.21 -2.71
N ALA A 48 -23.44 -0.26 -2.05
CA ALA A 48 -23.34 -0.01 -0.61
C ALA A 48 -23.81 1.41 -0.24
N GLY A 49 -23.46 2.41 -1.05
CA GLY A 49 -23.97 3.78 -0.91
C GLY A 49 -25.48 3.87 -1.09
N TRP A 50 -26.02 3.18 -2.09
CA TRP A 50 -27.47 3.11 -2.33
C TRP A 50 -28.19 2.44 -1.16
N ALA A 51 -27.67 1.31 -0.68
CA ALA A 51 -28.22 0.58 0.45
C ALA A 51 -28.18 1.39 1.75
N PHE A 52 -27.13 2.19 1.92
CA PHE A 52 -27.05 3.16 3.02
C PHE A 52 -28.16 4.21 2.94
N LEU A 53 -28.37 4.84 1.79
CA LEU A 53 -29.40 5.87 1.58
C LEU A 53 -30.84 5.36 1.75
N HIS A 54 -31.09 4.10 1.38
CA HIS A 54 -32.43 3.51 1.41
C HIS A 54 -32.67 2.63 2.65
N HIS A 55 -31.73 2.63 3.61
CA HIS A 55 -31.79 1.81 4.83
C HIS A 55 -32.01 0.31 4.57
N THR A 56 -31.47 -0.22 3.48
CA THR A 56 -31.54 -1.66 3.16
C THR A 56 -30.35 -2.43 3.75
N PRO A 57 -30.44 -3.78 3.83
CA PRO A 57 -29.37 -4.59 4.41
C PRO A 57 -28.04 -4.45 3.66
N LEU A 58 -26.92 -4.43 4.41
CA LEU A 58 -25.55 -4.34 3.83
C LEU A 58 -24.87 -5.70 3.68
N TYR A 59 -25.18 -6.65 4.57
CA TYR A 59 -24.41 -7.90 4.69
C TYR A 59 -25.25 -9.16 4.51
N THR A 60 -26.58 -9.06 4.49
CA THR A 60 -27.46 -10.23 4.35
C THR A 60 -27.84 -10.48 2.89
N GLU A 61 -28.56 -11.57 2.61
CA GLU A 61 -29.04 -11.93 1.27
C GLU A 61 -29.90 -10.83 0.61
N GLY A 62 -30.44 -9.90 1.39
CA GLY A 62 -31.18 -8.74 0.89
C GLY A 62 -30.30 -7.59 0.35
N PHE A 63 -28.96 -7.75 0.32
CA PHE A 63 -28.08 -6.75 -0.29
C PHE A 63 -28.21 -6.78 -1.81
N PHE A 64 -28.70 -5.68 -2.37
CA PHE A 64 -28.77 -5.49 -3.82
C PHE A 64 -27.37 -5.26 -4.40
N SER A 65 -27.03 -6.01 -5.45
CA SER A 65 -25.71 -5.95 -6.10
C SER A 65 -25.84 -6.06 -7.61
N HIS A 66 -25.36 -5.05 -8.33
CA HIS A 66 -25.28 -5.07 -9.80
C HIS A 66 -24.19 -6.02 -10.29
N SER A 67 -23.05 -6.09 -9.59
CA SER A 67 -21.91 -6.91 -9.99
C SER A 67 -22.01 -8.36 -9.54
N GLY A 68 -22.96 -8.68 -8.65
CA GLY A 68 -23.11 -9.98 -7.99
C GLY A 68 -22.18 -10.17 -6.78
N PHE A 69 -21.34 -9.19 -6.46
CA PHE A 69 -20.44 -9.25 -5.30
C PHE A 69 -21.06 -8.58 -4.07
N ARG A 70 -20.76 -9.13 -2.89
CA ARG A 70 -21.23 -8.62 -1.61
C ARG A 70 -20.33 -7.48 -1.10
N PHE A 71 -20.90 -6.58 -0.32
CA PHE A 71 -20.15 -5.57 0.42
C PHE A 71 -19.52 -6.17 1.67
N ILE A 72 -18.20 -6.03 1.83
CA ILE A 72 -17.42 -6.67 2.92
C ILE A 72 -16.60 -5.67 3.77
N TYR A 73 -16.91 -4.37 3.68
CA TYR A 73 -16.20 -3.31 4.40
C TYR A 73 -17.01 -2.82 5.61
N PRO A 74 -16.40 -2.09 6.57
CA PRO A 74 -17.11 -1.56 7.72
C PRO A 74 -18.25 -0.60 7.30
N PRO A 75 -19.35 -0.48 8.08
CA PRO A 75 -20.50 0.34 7.68
C PRO A 75 -20.19 1.81 7.45
N PHE A 76 -19.15 2.35 8.10
CA PHE A 76 -18.66 3.71 7.85
C PHE A 76 -18.30 3.95 6.37
N ALA A 77 -17.80 2.93 5.67
CA ALA A 77 -17.49 3.05 4.25
C ALA A 77 -18.75 3.21 3.39
N ALA A 78 -19.86 2.54 3.73
CA ALA A 78 -21.12 2.67 3.00
C ALA A 78 -21.66 4.11 3.06
N PHE A 79 -21.52 4.79 4.20
CA PHE A 79 -21.82 6.22 4.31
C PHE A 79 -20.97 7.07 3.37
N LEU A 80 -19.66 6.82 3.31
CA LEU A 80 -18.76 7.56 2.42
C LEU A 80 -19.06 7.30 0.93
N PHE A 81 -19.66 6.15 0.61
CA PHE A 81 -20.06 5.81 -0.75
C PHE A 81 -21.46 6.29 -1.13
N ALA A 82 -22.26 6.79 -0.18
CA ALA A 82 -23.60 7.32 -0.44
C ALA A 82 -23.67 8.33 -1.62
N PRO A 83 -22.72 9.28 -1.77
CA PRO A 83 -22.73 10.20 -2.92
C PRO A 83 -22.58 9.49 -4.27
N MET A 84 -21.93 8.33 -4.34
CA MET A 84 -21.71 7.58 -5.58
C MET A 84 -23.03 7.07 -6.16
N ALA A 85 -24.01 6.74 -5.31
CA ALA A 85 -25.33 6.29 -5.73
C ALA A 85 -26.11 7.34 -6.52
N LEU A 86 -25.77 8.64 -6.34
CA LEU A 86 -26.43 9.76 -7.00
C LEU A 86 -25.85 10.07 -8.39
N VAL A 87 -24.73 9.45 -8.76
CA VAL A 87 -24.03 9.68 -10.03
C VAL A 87 -24.33 8.54 -10.99
N GLY A 88 -24.53 8.86 -12.28
CA GLY A 88 -24.70 7.85 -13.33
C GLY A 88 -23.43 7.01 -13.51
N SER A 89 -23.58 5.72 -13.85
CA SER A 89 -22.47 4.74 -13.88
C SER A 89 -21.26 5.24 -14.70
N THR A 90 -21.43 5.62 -15.96
CA THR A 90 -20.32 6.09 -16.81
C THR A 90 -19.61 7.32 -16.23
N ALA A 91 -20.37 8.30 -15.73
CA ALA A 91 -19.79 9.49 -15.11
C ALA A 91 -19.00 9.13 -13.84
N LEU A 92 -19.51 8.21 -13.01
CA LEU A 92 -18.82 7.72 -11.83
C LEU A 92 -17.52 7.01 -12.21
N GLN A 93 -17.53 6.11 -13.20
CA GLN A 93 -16.33 5.39 -13.67
C GLN A 93 -15.24 6.35 -14.13
N VAL A 94 -15.60 7.35 -14.95
CA VAL A 94 -14.65 8.36 -15.47
C VAL A 94 -14.09 9.22 -14.34
N LEU A 95 -14.95 9.76 -13.47
CA LEU A 95 -14.52 10.60 -12.35
C LEU A 95 -13.64 9.83 -11.37
N TRP A 96 -14.01 8.58 -11.07
CA TRP A 96 -13.23 7.70 -10.21
C TRP A 96 -11.85 7.43 -10.81
N THR A 97 -11.80 7.07 -12.09
CA THR A 97 -10.55 6.81 -12.81
C THR A 97 -9.62 8.02 -12.83
N ILE A 98 -10.15 9.21 -13.15
CA ILE A 98 -9.39 10.47 -13.10
C ILE A 98 -8.85 10.73 -11.68
N GLY A 99 -9.70 10.53 -10.66
CA GLY A 99 -9.32 10.67 -9.26
C GLY A 99 -8.19 9.72 -8.87
N LEU A 100 -8.27 8.45 -9.24
CA LEU A 100 -7.23 7.46 -8.97
C LEU A 100 -5.91 7.82 -9.69
N ILE A 101 -5.94 8.21 -10.97
CA ILE A 101 -4.75 8.65 -11.71
C ILE A 101 -4.08 9.84 -11.01
N ALA A 102 -4.88 10.83 -10.61
CA ALA A 102 -4.38 12.01 -9.89
C ALA A 102 -3.74 11.63 -8.55
N LEU A 103 -4.34 10.67 -7.81
CA LEU A 103 -3.79 10.16 -6.56
C LEU A 103 -2.48 9.38 -6.76
N VAL A 104 -2.35 8.58 -7.82
CA VAL A 104 -1.09 7.89 -8.13
C VAL A 104 0.02 8.89 -8.42
N TRP A 105 -0.25 9.89 -9.27
CA TRP A 105 0.71 10.96 -9.54
C TRP A 105 1.08 11.73 -8.27
N TRP A 106 0.09 12.05 -7.43
CA TRP A 106 0.30 12.79 -6.19
C TRP A 106 1.13 11.98 -5.18
N VAL A 107 0.86 10.69 -5.01
CA VAL A 107 1.69 9.79 -4.17
C VAL A 107 3.12 9.75 -4.70
N LEU A 108 3.32 9.58 -6.00
CA LEU A 108 4.66 9.59 -6.60
C LEU A 108 5.40 10.91 -6.34
N LYS A 109 4.71 12.04 -6.49
CA LYS A 109 5.28 13.37 -6.19
C LYS A 109 5.72 13.46 -4.73
N VAL A 110 4.86 13.06 -3.79
CA VAL A 110 5.20 13.08 -2.35
C VAL A 110 6.39 12.16 -2.06
N VAL A 111 6.40 10.96 -2.62
CA VAL A 111 7.51 10.02 -2.45
C VAL A 111 8.80 10.59 -3.02
N TYR A 112 8.80 11.15 -4.23
CA TYR A 112 9.99 11.77 -4.82
C TYR A 112 10.46 13.01 -4.07
N GLN A 113 9.55 13.81 -3.50
CA GLN A 113 9.90 14.89 -2.59
C GLN A 113 10.63 14.38 -1.34
N ARG A 114 10.16 13.27 -0.77
CA ARG A 114 10.80 12.62 0.39
C ARG A 114 12.07 11.86 0.08
N LEU A 115 12.37 11.64 -1.19
CA LEU A 115 13.63 11.07 -1.67
C LEU A 115 14.59 12.16 -2.15
N ASP A 116 14.29 13.44 -1.86
CA ASP A 116 15.08 14.62 -2.23
C ASP A 116 15.38 14.71 -3.73
N MET A 117 14.44 14.25 -4.57
CA MET A 117 14.58 14.31 -6.02
C MET A 117 14.35 15.71 -6.56
N SER A 118 15.25 16.16 -7.44
CA SER A 118 15.06 17.40 -8.20
C SER A 118 13.86 17.28 -9.14
N GLN A 119 12.99 18.30 -9.18
CA GLN A 119 11.78 18.31 -10.02
C GLN A 119 10.81 17.14 -9.77
N PRO A 120 10.37 16.92 -8.51
CA PRO A 120 9.61 15.73 -8.14
C PRO A 120 8.28 15.62 -8.88
N SER A 121 7.63 16.74 -9.22
CA SER A 121 6.39 16.74 -10.02
C SER A 121 6.59 16.20 -11.44
N LEU A 122 7.71 16.56 -12.09
CA LEU A 122 8.02 16.12 -13.45
C LEU A 122 8.42 14.64 -13.46
N ILE A 123 9.24 14.22 -12.50
CA ILE A 123 9.63 12.81 -12.37
C ILE A 123 8.42 11.95 -12.00
N ALA A 124 7.51 12.43 -11.15
CA ALA A 124 6.24 11.77 -10.87
C ALA A 124 5.38 11.63 -12.14
N ALA A 125 5.27 12.69 -12.95
CA ALA A 125 4.55 12.63 -14.22
C ALA A 125 5.18 11.62 -15.20
N ALA A 126 6.52 11.54 -15.27
CA ALA A 126 7.21 10.58 -16.13
C ALA A 126 7.15 9.12 -15.59
N SER A 127 7.03 8.94 -14.28
CA SER A 127 6.95 7.63 -13.62
C SER A 127 5.53 7.08 -13.54
N LEU A 128 4.52 7.91 -13.83
CA LEU A 128 3.11 7.57 -13.72
C LEU A 128 2.76 6.35 -14.59
N GLY A 129 3.08 6.40 -15.87
CA GLY A 129 2.85 5.30 -16.82
C GLY A 129 3.48 3.99 -16.39
N PRO A 130 4.79 3.93 -16.11
CA PRO A 130 5.43 2.73 -15.56
C PRO A 130 4.72 2.13 -14.34
N VAL A 131 4.23 2.96 -13.41
CA VAL A 131 3.47 2.48 -12.24
C VAL A 131 2.08 2.01 -12.62
N LEU A 132 1.38 2.77 -13.46
CA LEU A 132 0.05 2.44 -13.96
C LEU A 132 0.01 1.12 -14.75
N TRP A 133 1.14 0.70 -15.32
CA TRP A 133 1.29 -0.58 -16.01
C TRP A 133 1.62 -1.77 -15.11
N LEU A 134 2.04 -1.54 -13.87
CA LEU A 134 2.22 -2.62 -12.91
C LEU A 134 0.89 -3.36 -12.72
N GLU A 135 0.95 -4.68 -12.60
CA GLU A 135 -0.22 -5.53 -12.50
C GLU A 135 -1.19 -5.15 -11.36
N PRO A 136 -0.74 -4.74 -10.16
CA PRO A 136 -1.66 -4.27 -9.13
C PRO A 136 -2.46 -3.04 -9.59
N PHE A 137 -1.84 -2.13 -10.35
CA PHE A 137 -2.52 -0.93 -10.87
C PHE A 137 -3.48 -1.30 -11.99
N ARG A 138 -3.05 -2.13 -12.96
CA ARG A 138 -3.95 -2.68 -13.98
C ARG A 138 -5.21 -3.27 -13.34
N SER A 139 -5.05 -4.15 -12.36
CA SER A 139 -6.16 -4.74 -11.63
C SER A 139 -7.01 -3.71 -10.85
N ASN A 140 -6.40 -2.69 -10.22
CA ASN A 140 -7.19 -1.64 -9.55
C ASN A 140 -8.06 -0.84 -10.51
N PHE A 141 -7.53 -0.49 -11.69
CA PHE A 141 -8.26 0.27 -12.69
C PHE A 141 -9.31 -0.58 -13.43
N THR A 142 -9.03 -1.87 -13.70
CA THR A 142 -10.01 -2.80 -14.28
C THR A 142 -11.21 -3.00 -13.35
N PHE A 143 -11.01 -3.04 -12.04
CA PHE A 143 -12.11 -3.29 -11.11
C PHE A 143 -12.71 -2.01 -10.50
N GLY A 144 -12.01 -0.88 -10.55
CA GLY A 144 -12.41 0.36 -9.88
C GLY A 144 -12.16 0.34 -8.36
N GLN A 145 -11.09 -0.32 -7.93
CA GLN A 145 -10.77 -0.55 -6.51
C GLN A 145 -10.38 0.71 -5.71
N ILE A 146 -10.62 0.68 -4.40
CA ILE A 146 -10.35 1.80 -3.49
C ILE A 146 -8.92 1.83 -2.93
N ASN A 147 -8.11 0.80 -3.16
CA ASN A 147 -6.82 0.63 -2.45
C ASN A 147 -5.85 1.79 -2.69
N ILE A 148 -5.90 2.46 -3.84
CA ILE A 148 -5.09 3.65 -4.15
C ILE A 148 -5.47 4.84 -3.25
N VAL A 149 -6.76 5.03 -2.96
CA VAL A 149 -7.24 6.07 -2.03
C VAL A 149 -6.69 5.80 -0.63
N LEU A 150 -6.75 4.55 -0.18
CA LEU A 150 -6.24 4.15 1.15
C LEU A 150 -4.72 4.35 1.25
N MET A 151 -3.98 3.95 0.23
CA MET A 151 -2.53 4.18 0.15
C MET A 151 -2.21 5.68 0.17
N ALA A 152 -2.98 6.52 -0.53
CA ALA A 152 -2.78 7.96 -0.52
C ALA A 152 -2.98 8.56 0.88
N LEU A 153 -3.98 8.12 1.63
CA LEU A 153 -4.18 8.51 3.03
C LEU A 153 -3.00 8.11 3.92
N VAL A 154 -2.51 6.87 3.79
CA VAL A 154 -1.32 6.38 4.53
C VAL A 154 -0.08 7.21 4.20
N VAL A 155 0.15 7.48 2.91
CA VAL A 155 1.27 8.31 2.44
C VAL A 155 1.16 9.73 2.98
N ALA A 156 -0.03 10.33 2.94
CA ALA A 156 -0.27 11.67 3.48
C ALA A 156 0.13 11.76 4.96
N ASP A 157 -0.25 10.74 5.72
CA ASP A 157 -0.11 10.70 7.18
C ASP A 157 1.34 10.45 7.61
N LEU A 158 2.04 9.55 6.92
CA LEU A 158 3.39 9.12 7.30
C LEU A 158 4.50 9.90 6.63
N LEU A 159 4.26 10.39 5.41
CA LEU A 159 5.19 11.21 4.63
C LEU A 159 4.85 12.69 4.75
N GLY A 160 4.35 13.08 5.93
CA GLY A 160 4.23 14.45 6.47
C GLY A 160 3.64 15.48 5.53
N VAL A 161 2.59 15.07 4.82
CA VAL A 161 1.63 15.99 4.20
C VAL A 161 0.65 16.45 5.28
N ILE A 162 0.15 15.51 6.09
CA ILE A 162 -0.73 15.83 7.22
C ILE A 162 0.12 16.50 8.32
N PRO A 163 -0.31 17.68 8.83
CA PRO A 163 0.39 18.35 9.93
C PRO A 163 0.54 17.44 11.16
N LYS A 164 1.66 17.54 11.88
CA LYS A 164 1.99 16.68 13.04
C LYS A 164 0.83 16.56 14.06
N ARG A 165 0.06 17.63 14.28
CA ARG A 165 -1.09 17.67 15.21
C ARG A 165 -2.27 16.77 14.79
N PHE A 166 -2.39 16.46 13.50
CA PHE A 166 -3.44 15.60 12.93
C PHE A 166 -2.90 14.24 12.48
N ARG A 167 -1.61 13.97 12.68
CA ARG A 167 -0.99 12.70 12.33
C ARG A 167 -1.69 11.54 13.06
N GLY A 168 -1.98 10.48 12.31
CA GLY A 168 -2.73 9.31 12.74
C GLY A 168 -4.14 9.27 12.16
N VAL A 169 -4.72 10.43 11.81
CA VAL A 169 -6.10 10.51 11.29
C VAL A 169 -6.19 9.89 9.89
N GLY A 170 -5.17 10.07 9.04
CA GLY A 170 -5.17 9.49 7.69
C GLY A 170 -5.19 7.96 7.73
N ILE A 171 -4.32 7.35 8.55
CA ILE A 171 -4.33 5.90 8.77
C ILE A 171 -5.64 5.43 9.38
N ALA A 172 -6.18 6.16 10.37
CA ALA A 172 -7.44 5.80 11.02
C ALA A 172 -8.61 5.77 10.03
N LEU A 173 -8.75 6.80 9.18
CA LEU A 173 -9.77 6.86 8.15
C LEU A 173 -9.60 5.73 7.13
N ALA A 174 -8.36 5.45 6.71
CA ALA A 174 -8.08 4.36 5.80
C ALA A 174 -8.46 2.99 6.41
N ALA A 175 -8.10 2.76 7.67
CA ALA A 175 -8.43 1.55 8.42
C ALA A 175 -9.95 1.39 8.67
N ALA A 176 -10.66 2.51 8.86
CA ALA A 176 -12.11 2.55 9.01
C ALA A 176 -12.87 2.22 7.73
N ILE A 177 -12.26 2.45 6.56
CA ILE A 177 -12.81 2.05 5.26
C ILE A 177 -12.48 0.59 4.95
N LYS A 178 -11.25 0.14 5.24
CA LYS A 178 -10.80 -1.23 5.04
C LYS A 178 -9.68 -1.48 6.04
N VAL A 179 -9.70 -2.56 6.80
CA VAL A 179 -8.85 -2.68 8.01
C VAL A 179 -7.34 -2.78 7.73
N THR A 180 -6.91 -3.21 6.54
CA THR A 180 -5.49 -3.44 6.17
C THR A 180 -4.52 -2.30 6.51
N PRO A 181 -4.82 -1.01 6.27
CA PRO A 181 -3.96 0.12 6.62
C PRO A 181 -3.69 0.27 8.11
N ALA A 182 -4.43 -0.39 9.01
CA ALA A 182 -4.14 -0.39 10.45
C ALA A 182 -2.70 -0.88 10.76
N ALA A 183 -2.13 -1.74 9.91
CA ALA A 183 -0.75 -2.20 10.02
C ALA A 183 0.28 -1.06 10.04
N PHE A 184 -0.02 0.08 9.39
CA PHE A 184 0.84 1.26 9.38
C PHE A 184 0.94 1.97 10.73
N GLY A 185 0.04 1.68 11.68
CA GLY A 185 0.17 2.11 13.06
C GLY A 185 1.48 1.63 13.72
N LEU A 186 2.08 0.54 13.21
CA LEU A 186 3.41 0.09 13.61
C LEU A 186 4.46 1.21 13.54
N ILE A 187 4.38 2.11 12.55
CA ILE A 187 5.33 3.22 12.41
C ILE A 187 5.28 4.17 13.62
N PHE A 188 4.10 4.40 14.21
CA PHE A 188 3.99 5.21 15.42
C PHE A 188 4.61 4.52 16.62
N LEU A 189 4.37 3.21 16.76
CA LEU A 189 4.96 2.41 17.83
C LEU A 189 6.49 2.39 17.75
N LEU A 190 7.05 2.17 16.55
CA LEU A 190 8.49 2.15 16.33
C LEU A 190 9.15 3.52 16.58
N ARG A 191 8.45 4.61 16.28
CA ARG A 191 8.88 5.98 16.59
C ARG A 191 8.65 6.38 18.05
N ARG A 192 7.92 5.58 18.84
CA ARG A 192 7.36 5.96 20.14
C ARG A 192 6.52 7.25 20.06
N ASP A 193 5.87 7.48 18.93
CA ASP A 193 4.97 8.62 18.68
C ASP A 193 3.57 8.30 19.26
N TRP A 194 3.52 8.15 20.59
CA TRP A 194 2.29 7.84 21.33
C TRP A 194 1.15 8.84 21.08
N PRO A 195 1.39 10.16 20.98
CA PRO A 195 0.33 11.09 20.63
C PRO A 195 -0.33 10.76 19.30
N SER A 196 0.44 10.37 18.27
CA SER A 196 -0.13 9.95 16.97
C SER A 196 -0.84 8.62 17.05
N ALA A 197 -0.31 7.67 17.83
CA ALA A 197 -0.97 6.38 18.07
C ALA A 197 -2.35 6.56 18.74
N PHE A 198 -2.43 7.40 19.80
CA PHE A 198 -3.70 7.71 20.46
C PHE A 198 -4.65 8.47 19.54
N ARG A 199 -4.17 9.45 18.76
CA ARG A 199 -5.02 10.13 17.76
C ARG A 199 -5.59 9.16 16.73
N ALA A 200 -4.77 8.24 16.23
CA ALA A 200 -5.23 7.23 15.28
C ALA A 200 -6.32 6.33 15.90
N LEU A 201 -6.08 5.85 17.13
CA LEU A 201 -7.04 5.03 17.85
C LEU A 201 -8.36 5.79 18.11
N SER A 202 -8.28 7.02 18.61
CA SER A 202 -9.46 7.84 18.89
C SER A 202 -10.23 8.20 17.62
N ALA A 203 -9.54 8.54 16.53
CA ALA A 203 -10.19 8.82 15.25
C ALA A 203 -10.88 7.57 14.70
N PHE A 204 -10.23 6.40 14.77
CA PHE A 204 -10.83 5.13 14.36
C PHE A 204 -12.05 4.80 15.23
N ALA A 205 -11.93 4.89 16.55
CA ALA A 205 -13.05 4.68 17.47
C ALA A 205 -14.22 5.64 17.19
N ALA A 206 -13.94 6.91 16.86
CA ALA A 206 -14.96 7.87 16.46
C ALA A 206 -15.68 7.46 15.16
N THR A 207 -14.97 6.91 14.16
CA THR A 207 -15.61 6.39 12.94
C THR A 207 -16.48 5.16 13.22
N VAL A 208 -16.07 4.28 14.13
CA VAL A 208 -16.88 3.12 14.55
C VAL A 208 -18.12 3.57 15.31
N ALA A 209 -17.97 4.51 16.25
CA ALA A 209 -19.09 5.09 17.00
C ALA A 209 -20.07 5.82 16.07
N PHE A 210 -19.57 6.53 15.07
CA PHE A 210 -20.39 7.17 14.05
C PHE A 210 -21.11 6.15 13.17
N GLY A 211 -20.44 5.08 12.76
CA GLY A 211 -21.07 3.94 12.06
C GLY A 211 -22.16 3.30 12.90
N TYR A 212 -21.92 3.09 14.20
CA TYR A 212 -22.92 2.55 15.13
C TYR A 212 -24.12 3.49 15.26
N TRP A 213 -23.91 4.80 15.37
CA TRP A 213 -24.98 5.79 15.44
C TRP A 213 -25.85 5.78 14.17
N LEU A 214 -25.26 5.61 12.99
CA LEU A 214 -25.99 5.57 11.72
C LEU A 214 -26.70 4.22 11.47
N ARG A 215 -26.02 3.11 11.79
CA ARG A 215 -26.39 1.73 11.44
C ARG A 215 -26.01 0.77 12.58
N PRO A 216 -26.75 0.75 13.72
CA PRO A 216 -26.36 -0.02 14.90
C PRO A 216 -26.18 -1.51 14.61
N ASP A 217 -27.19 -2.17 14.03
CA ASP A 217 -27.20 -3.62 13.80
C ASP A 217 -26.08 -4.07 12.85
N SER A 218 -25.85 -3.28 11.80
CA SER A 218 -24.81 -3.57 10.81
C SER A 218 -23.41 -3.33 11.38
N THR A 219 -23.25 -2.34 12.25
CA THR A 219 -21.98 -2.10 12.94
C THR A 219 -21.67 -3.21 13.93
N VAL A 220 -22.65 -3.65 14.72
CA VAL A 220 -22.49 -4.78 15.64
C VAL A 220 -22.14 -6.04 14.84
N TYR A 221 -22.99 -6.42 13.87
CA TYR A 221 -22.76 -7.59 13.03
C TYR A 221 -21.39 -7.59 12.35
N PHE A 222 -20.97 -6.43 11.82
CA PHE A 222 -19.67 -6.34 11.17
C PHE A 222 -18.53 -6.66 12.15
N TRP A 223 -18.49 -6.00 13.31
CA TRP A 223 -17.38 -6.15 14.25
C TRP A 223 -17.41 -7.44 15.07
N THR A 224 -18.57 -8.11 15.20
CA THR A 224 -18.69 -9.38 15.93
C THR A 224 -18.66 -10.62 15.04
N THR A 225 -19.03 -10.49 13.77
CA THR A 225 -19.27 -11.65 12.89
C THR A 225 -18.55 -11.49 11.55
N GLU A 226 -18.94 -10.50 10.73
CA GLU A 226 -18.39 -10.35 9.37
C GLU A 226 -16.87 -10.19 9.36
N PHE A 227 -16.31 -9.44 10.31
CA PHE A 227 -14.87 -9.19 10.41
C PHE A 227 -14.05 -10.49 10.58
N PHE A 228 -14.60 -11.46 11.31
CA PHE A 228 -13.95 -12.73 11.65
C PHE A 228 -14.27 -13.86 10.65
N ALA A 229 -15.18 -13.64 9.70
CA ALA A 229 -15.45 -14.61 8.64
C ALA A 229 -14.19 -14.82 7.78
N THR A 230 -13.73 -16.07 7.69
CA THR A 230 -12.47 -16.46 7.04
C THR A 230 -12.60 -16.70 5.53
N ASP A 231 -13.83 -16.87 5.04
CA ASP A 231 -14.19 -17.16 3.65
C ASP A 231 -14.53 -15.90 2.83
N ARG A 232 -14.80 -14.77 3.51
CA ARG A 232 -15.28 -13.51 2.88
C ARG A 232 -14.38 -12.93 1.79
N ALA A 233 -13.12 -13.31 1.76
CA ALA A 233 -12.13 -12.76 0.85
C ALA A 233 -11.73 -13.72 -0.28
N GLY A 234 -12.29 -14.93 -0.29
CA GLY A 234 -12.08 -15.95 -1.31
C GLY A 234 -11.14 -17.08 -0.91
N ASP A 235 -11.04 -18.07 -1.78
CA ASP A 235 -10.21 -19.27 -1.60
C ASP A 235 -8.71 -18.89 -1.52
N PRO A 236 -7.97 -19.35 -0.49
CA PRO A 236 -6.52 -19.14 -0.40
C PRO A 236 -5.74 -19.59 -1.65
N SER A 237 -6.18 -20.64 -2.34
CA SER A 237 -5.55 -21.18 -3.56
C SER A 237 -5.78 -20.32 -4.81
N PHE A 238 -6.67 -19.32 -4.74
CA PHE A 238 -7.02 -18.47 -5.85
C PHE A 238 -5.78 -17.88 -6.54
N PHE A 239 -5.71 -18.01 -7.87
CA PHE A 239 -4.48 -17.70 -8.64
C PHE A 239 -3.96 -16.27 -8.42
N ARG A 240 -4.84 -15.29 -8.17
CA ARG A 240 -4.43 -13.91 -7.87
C ARG A 240 -3.90 -13.71 -6.45
N ASN A 241 -4.10 -14.66 -5.52
CA ASN A 241 -3.60 -14.55 -4.16
C ASN A 241 -2.07 -14.71 -4.14
N GLN A 242 -1.37 -13.60 -3.92
CA GLN A 242 0.09 -13.56 -3.92
C GLN A 242 0.66 -13.35 -2.50
N ALA A 243 -0.18 -13.47 -1.45
CA ALA A 243 0.30 -13.56 -0.06
C ALA A 243 1.02 -14.88 0.21
N LEU A 244 1.64 -15.00 1.39
CA LEU A 244 2.21 -16.27 1.86
C LEU A 244 1.15 -17.38 1.89
N THR A 245 -0.10 -17.06 2.24
CA THR A 245 -1.20 -18.03 2.23
C THR A 245 -1.44 -18.63 0.85
N GLY A 246 -1.36 -17.83 -0.21
CA GLY A 246 -1.52 -18.32 -1.58
C GLY A 246 -0.39 -19.25 -1.99
N LEU A 247 0.85 -18.91 -1.62
CA LEU A 247 2.00 -19.80 -1.85
C LEU A 247 1.84 -21.13 -1.10
N ILE A 248 1.44 -21.08 0.17
CA ILE A 248 1.26 -22.27 1.01
C ILE A 248 0.10 -23.14 0.51
N ALA A 249 -1.01 -22.53 0.10
CA ALA A 249 -2.21 -23.23 -0.37
C ALA A 249 -2.02 -23.97 -1.71
N ARG A 250 -0.92 -23.72 -2.42
CA ARG A 250 -0.54 -24.46 -3.63
C ARG A 250 0.15 -25.79 -3.32
N PHE A 251 0.53 -26.01 -2.07
CA PHE A 251 1.02 -27.30 -1.60
C PHE A 251 -0.13 -28.09 -0.97
N ASP A 252 -0.07 -29.42 -1.10
CA ASP A 252 -1.06 -30.36 -0.54
C ASP A 252 -0.86 -30.58 0.98
N PHE A 253 -0.86 -29.48 1.74
CA PHE A 253 -0.78 -29.52 3.20
C PHE A 253 -2.18 -29.62 3.81
N SER A 254 -2.30 -30.35 4.93
CA SER A 254 -3.52 -30.28 5.74
C SER A 254 -3.78 -28.84 6.24
N ASP A 255 -5.05 -28.47 6.43
CA ASP A 255 -5.45 -27.12 6.90
C ASP A 255 -4.71 -26.67 8.16
N GLY A 256 -4.51 -27.58 9.12
CA GLY A 256 -3.77 -27.31 10.36
C GLY A 256 -2.30 -26.95 10.09
N THR A 257 -1.64 -27.72 9.20
CA THR A 257 -0.26 -27.46 8.79
C THR A 257 -0.14 -26.15 8.00
N ALA A 258 -1.03 -25.92 7.03
CA ALA A 258 -1.03 -24.70 6.23
C ALA A 258 -1.20 -23.45 7.11
N LYS A 259 -2.15 -23.50 8.06
CA LYS A 259 -2.36 -22.42 9.04
C LYS A 259 -1.15 -22.19 9.94
N ALA A 260 -0.52 -23.26 10.44
CA ALA A 260 0.68 -23.15 11.27
C ALA A 260 1.86 -22.53 10.51
N LEU A 261 2.09 -22.95 9.26
CA LEU A 261 3.12 -22.38 8.38
C LEU A 261 2.86 -20.91 8.09
N TRP A 262 1.61 -20.53 7.81
CA TRP A 262 1.24 -19.14 7.61
C TRP A 262 1.49 -18.30 8.86
N LEU A 263 1.03 -18.75 10.04
CA LEU A 263 1.24 -18.02 11.30
C LEU A 263 2.72 -17.85 11.62
N ALA A 264 3.54 -18.89 11.42
CA ALA A 264 4.99 -18.81 11.59
C ALA A 264 5.63 -17.82 10.61
N GLY A 265 5.26 -17.89 9.32
CA GLY A 265 5.72 -16.97 8.29
C GLY A 265 5.31 -15.52 8.57
N ALA A 266 4.06 -15.30 8.97
CA ALA A 266 3.54 -13.99 9.35
C ALA A 266 4.30 -13.41 10.56
N LEU A 267 4.58 -14.23 11.58
CA LEU A 267 5.39 -13.80 12.73
C LEU A 267 6.79 -13.36 12.31
N VAL A 268 7.46 -14.14 11.44
CA VAL A 268 8.79 -13.78 10.90
C VAL A 268 8.73 -12.48 10.10
N VAL A 269 7.73 -12.32 9.24
CA VAL A 269 7.54 -11.11 8.44
C VAL A 269 7.30 -9.90 9.34
N VAL A 270 6.42 -10.01 10.34
CA VAL A 270 6.12 -8.91 11.28
C VAL A 270 7.33 -8.54 12.14
N ALA A 271 8.02 -9.52 12.74
CA ALA A 271 9.21 -9.28 13.55
C ALA A 271 10.36 -8.68 12.72
N GLY A 272 10.61 -9.24 11.53
CA GLY A 272 11.61 -8.73 10.60
C GLY A 272 11.30 -7.31 10.14
N THR A 273 10.02 -7.01 9.88
CA THR A 273 9.54 -5.66 9.54
C THR A 273 9.74 -4.68 10.67
N ALA A 274 9.32 -5.03 11.89
CA ALA A 274 9.46 -4.17 13.06
C ALA A 274 10.94 -3.79 13.28
N TRP A 275 11.83 -4.77 13.21
CA TRP A 275 13.26 -4.57 13.34
C TRP A 275 13.82 -3.72 12.18
N ALA A 276 13.58 -4.09 10.92
CA ALA A 276 14.17 -3.39 9.78
C ALA A 276 13.60 -1.97 9.60
N ALA A 277 12.28 -1.80 9.72
CA ALA A 277 11.63 -0.50 9.65
C ALA A 277 12.13 0.43 10.76
N TYR A 278 12.35 -0.06 11.99
CA TYR A 278 12.96 0.74 13.06
C TYR A 278 14.34 1.27 12.65
N ARG A 279 15.17 0.44 12.01
CA ARG A 279 16.51 0.85 11.56
C ARG A 279 16.45 1.88 10.44
N PHE A 280 15.56 1.71 9.46
CA PHE A 280 15.32 2.70 8.39
C PHE A 280 14.81 4.03 8.95
N LEU A 281 13.86 3.99 9.89
CA LEU A 281 13.34 5.18 10.56
C LEU A 281 14.43 5.93 11.34
N ARG A 282 15.34 5.22 12.02
CA ARG A 282 16.50 5.84 12.71
C ARG A 282 17.52 6.43 11.73
N ALA A 283 17.59 5.93 10.50
CA ALA A 283 18.45 6.42 9.44
C ALA A 283 17.80 7.52 8.58
N ASP A 284 16.63 8.03 9.01
CA ASP A 284 15.80 8.99 8.27
C ASP A 284 15.41 8.53 6.85
N GLU A 285 15.09 7.23 6.71
CA GLU A 285 14.57 6.63 5.47
C GLU A 285 13.07 6.25 5.62
N PRO A 286 12.16 7.23 5.85
CA PRO A 286 10.75 6.93 6.11
C PRO A 286 10.03 6.30 4.92
N VAL A 287 10.44 6.61 3.68
CA VAL A 287 9.86 6.04 2.45
C VAL A 287 10.05 4.52 2.43
N VAL A 288 11.26 4.04 2.75
CA VAL A 288 11.58 2.61 2.77
C VAL A 288 10.83 1.91 3.90
N ALA A 289 10.74 2.54 5.09
CA ALA A 289 9.98 1.99 6.20
C ALA A 289 8.49 1.82 5.85
N VAL A 290 7.88 2.81 5.20
CA VAL A 290 6.49 2.74 4.72
C VAL A 290 6.34 1.64 3.66
N ALA A 291 7.22 1.59 2.66
CA ALA A 291 7.21 0.56 1.63
C ALA A 291 7.31 -0.85 2.24
N LEU A 292 8.18 -1.04 3.24
CA LEU A 292 8.39 -2.32 3.91
C LEU A 292 7.17 -2.74 4.73
N VAL A 293 6.55 -1.83 5.48
CA VAL A 293 5.31 -2.12 6.23
C VAL A 293 4.17 -2.47 5.27
N GLY A 294 4.04 -1.76 4.15
CA GLY A 294 3.06 -2.10 3.10
C GLY A 294 3.30 -3.49 2.53
N LEU A 295 4.53 -3.81 2.13
CA LEU A 295 4.92 -5.13 1.61
C LEU A 295 4.61 -6.24 2.62
N ALA A 296 5.01 -6.06 3.88
CA ALA A 296 4.81 -7.03 4.93
C ALA A 296 3.33 -7.24 5.29
N SER A 297 2.53 -6.17 5.29
CA SER A 297 1.08 -6.26 5.53
C SER A 297 0.38 -7.14 4.51
N LEU A 298 0.88 -7.18 3.26
CA LEU A 298 0.33 -7.98 2.17
C LEU A 298 0.88 -9.40 2.17
N LEU A 299 2.18 -9.58 2.43
CA LEU A 299 2.78 -10.92 2.56
C LEU A 299 2.16 -11.72 3.69
N ALA A 300 1.96 -11.09 4.85
CA ALA A 300 1.41 -11.73 6.04
C ALA A 300 -0.13 -11.79 6.05
N ALA A 301 -0.82 -11.14 5.11
CA ALA A 301 -2.28 -11.14 5.05
C ALA A 301 -2.83 -12.56 4.94
N PRO A 302 -4.03 -12.83 5.51
CA PRO A 302 -4.71 -14.11 5.28
C PRO A 302 -5.01 -14.33 3.79
N ILE A 303 -5.17 -13.24 3.03
CA ILE A 303 -5.30 -13.23 1.59
C ILE A 303 -4.94 -11.85 1.04
N ALA A 304 -4.11 -11.83 0.00
CA ALA A 304 -3.78 -10.62 -0.72
C ALA A 304 -3.79 -10.91 -2.22
N VAL A 305 -4.98 -10.82 -2.81
CA VAL A 305 -5.11 -10.82 -4.26
C VAL A 305 -4.43 -9.60 -4.89
N THR A 306 -4.07 -9.71 -6.16
CA THR A 306 -3.12 -8.80 -6.78
C THR A 306 -3.47 -7.30 -6.72
N HIS A 307 -4.74 -6.91 -6.82
CA HIS A 307 -5.13 -5.50 -6.65
C HIS A 307 -4.87 -4.93 -5.24
N HIS A 308 -4.65 -5.76 -4.22
CA HIS A 308 -4.23 -5.30 -2.89
C HIS A 308 -2.79 -4.77 -2.87
N TRP A 309 -1.97 -5.16 -3.85
CA TRP A 309 -0.53 -4.88 -3.89
C TRP A 309 -0.17 -3.48 -4.38
N VAL A 310 -0.99 -2.46 -4.08
CA VAL A 310 -0.77 -1.06 -4.49
C VAL A 310 0.56 -0.48 -3.99
N TYR A 311 1.09 -1.00 -2.87
CA TYR A 311 2.40 -0.62 -2.35
C TYR A 311 3.57 -1.09 -3.23
N ALA A 312 3.34 -1.91 -4.26
CA ALA A 312 4.33 -2.16 -5.32
C ALA A 312 4.73 -0.87 -6.07
N LEU A 313 3.94 0.21 -5.96
CA LEU A 313 4.29 1.55 -6.43
C LEU A 313 5.71 1.95 -6.01
N PHE A 314 6.10 1.66 -4.77
CA PHE A 314 7.40 2.08 -4.21
C PHE A 314 8.60 1.48 -4.95
N LEU A 315 8.43 0.40 -5.71
CA LEU A 315 9.50 -0.17 -6.53
C LEU A 315 10.05 0.85 -7.53
N VAL A 316 9.17 1.62 -8.18
CA VAL A 316 9.57 2.57 -9.23
C VAL A 316 10.36 3.76 -8.66
N PRO A 317 9.88 4.50 -7.63
CA PRO A 317 10.66 5.57 -7.03
C PRO A 317 11.99 5.13 -6.44
N LEU A 318 12.05 3.94 -5.82
CA LEU A 318 13.30 3.40 -5.29
C LEU A 318 14.28 2.97 -6.38
N LEU A 319 13.79 2.52 -7.56
CA LEU A 319 14.65 2.30 -8.73
C LEU A 319 15.20 3.60 -9.30
N VAL A 320 14.39 4.66 -9.35
CA VAL A 320 14.77 5.94 -9.94
C VAL A 320 15.71 6.73 -9.02
N ALA A 321 15.53 6.63 -7.70
CA ALA A 321 16.30 7.39 -6.72
C ALA A 321 17.77 6.93 -6.68
N PRO A 322 18.76 7.83 -6.92
CA PRO A 322 20.18 7.49 -6.91
C PRO A 322 20.67 6.86 -5.60
N ALA A 323 20.07 7.26 -4.46
CA ALA A 323 20.40 6.73 -3.14
C ALA A 323 20.20 5.20 -3.00
N TYR A 324 19.36 4.61 -3.86
CA TYR A 324 19.02 3.19 -3.83
C TYR A 324 19.53 2.42 -5.05
N ARG A 325 20.47 2.98 -5.83
CA ARG A 325 21.05 2.32 -7.01
C ARG A 325 21.68 0.95 -6.70
N ARG A 326 22.23 0.77 -5.50
CA ARG A 326 22.78 -0.53 -5.04
C ARG A 326 21.70 -1.62 -4.89
N TRP A 327 20.43 -1.24 -4.84
CA TRP A 327 19.31 -2.17 -4.67
C TRP A 327 18.71 -2.62 -6.01
N TRP A 328 19.19 -2.08 -7.13
CA TRP A 328 18.76 -2.46 -8.48
C TRP A 328 18.76 -3.97 -8.76
N PRO A 329 19.73 -4.77 -8.31
CA PRO A 329 19.71 -6.22 -8.55
C PRO A 329 18.48 -6.94 -7.98
N VAL A 330 17.80 -6.34 -7.00
CA VAL A 330 16.57 -6.88 -6.40
C VAL A 330 15.34 -6.12 -6.88
N LEU A 331 15.39 -4.78 -6.87
CA LEU A 331 14.25 -3.95 -7.27
C LEU A 331 13.92 -4.07 -8.76
N GLY A 332 14.92 -4.24 -9.64
CA GLY A 332 14.74 -4.35 -11.09
C GLY A 332 13.94 -5.59 -11.46
N PRO A 333 14.42 -6.81 -11.11
CA PRO A 333 13.68 -8.04 -11.34
C PRO A 333 12.29 -8.03 -10.69
N ALA A 334 12.16 -7.54 -9.45
CA ALA A 334 10.86 -7.41 -8.80
C ALA A 334 9.91 -6.51 -9.60
N THR A 335 10.37 -5.36 -10.08
CA THR A 335 9.55 -4.45 -10.91
C THR A 335 9.12 -5.12 -12.21
N VAL A 336 10.01 -5.88 -12.86
CA VAL A 336 9.66 -6.64 -14.08
C VAL A 336 8.59 -7.70 -13.78
N VAL A 337 8.72 -8.44 -12.68
CA VAL A 337 7.72 -9.43 -12.26
C VAL A 337 6.36 -8.78 -12.00
N PHE A 338 6.33 -7.65 -11.28
CA PHE A 338 5.10 -6.89 -11.02
C PHE A 338 4.55 -6.22 -12.28
N LEU A 339 5.38 -5.87 -13.26
CA LEU A 339 4.96 -5.36 -14.56
C LEU A 339 4.28 -6.46 -15.40
N ILE A 340 4.89 -7.65 -15.46
CA ILE A 340 4.37 -8.78 -16.23
C ILE A 340 3.08 -9.29 -15.59
N GLY A 341 3.08 -9.53 -14.28
CA GLY A 341 1.92 -10.10 -13.58
C GLY A 341 1.61 -11.56 -13.99
N PRO A 342 2.57 -12.50 -13.85
CA PRO A 342 2.45 -13.85 -14.39
C PRO A 342 1.47 -14.77 -13.64
N ASN A 343 0.73 -14.28 -12.64
CA ASN A 343 -0.18 -15.07 -11.82
C ASN A 343 -1.27 -15.81 -12.63
N HIS A 344 -1.60 -15.32 -13.83
CA HIS A 344 -2.53 -15.98 -14.75
C HIS A 344 -2.08 -17.37 -15.19
N LEU A 345 -0.77 -17.66 -15.19
CA LEU A 345 -0.21 -18.98 -15.53
C LEU A 345 -0.68 -20.07 -14.56
N LEU A 346 -1.11 -19.72 -13.35
CA LEU A 346 -1.66 -20.68 -12.38
C LEU A 346 -3.08 -21.14 -12.71
N ARG A 347 -3.73 -20.58 -13.75
CA ARG A 347 -5.05 -21.05 -14.21
C ARG A 347 -4.95 -22.31 -15.07
N GLU A 348 -3.79 -22.54 -15.67
CA GLU A 348 -3.60 -23.57 -16.70
C GLU A 348 -3.12 -24.85 -16.04
N ALA A 349 -3.81 -25.96 -16.30
CA ALA A 349 -3.30 -27.28 -15.96
C ALA A 349 -2.27 -27.69 -17.04
N SER A 350 -1.06 -28.06 -16.61
CA SER A 350 0.00 -28.52 -17.52
C SER A 350 -0.45 -29.73 -18.35
N SER A 351 -0.09 -29.72 -19.64
CA SER A 351 -0.27 -30.87 -20.54
C SER A 351 1.05 -31.61 -20.85
N GLY A 352 2.20 -30.98 -20.57
CA GLY A 352 3.55 -31.51 -20.80
C GLY A 352 4.21 -32.11 -19.56
N GLY A 353 3.44 -32.43 -18.51
CA GLY A 353 3.90 -33.16 -17.33
C GLY A 353 4.41 -32.26 -16.19
N TRP A 354 5.11 -32.88 -15.23
CA TRP A 354 5.42 -32.25 -13.93
C TRP A 354 6.44 -31.09 -14.01
N VAL A 355 7.36 -31.10 -14.97
CA VAL A 355 8.35 -30.03 -15.14
C VAL A 355 7.69 -28.74 -15.60
N GLU A 356 6.81 -28.84 -16.60
CA GLU A 356 6.03 -27.69 -17.08
C GLU A 356 5.11 -27.17 -15.96
N GLN A 357 4.45 -28.06 -15.22
CA GLN A 357 3.62 -27.68 -14.07
C GLN A 357 4.43 -26.90 -13.02
N LEU A 358 5.63 -27.38 -12.67
CA LEU A 358 6.51 -26.69 -11.74
C LEU A 358 6.92 -25.31 -12.26
N LEU A 359 7.20 -25.17 -13.55
CA LEU A 359 7.52 -23.87 -14.16
C LEU A 359 6.33 -22.90 -14.10
N LEU A 360 5.12 -23.36 -14.42
CA LEU A 360 3.90 -22.56 -14.30
C LEU A 360 3.65 -22.11 -12.86
N GLU A 361 3.85 -23.00 -11.89
CA GLU A 361 3.70 -22.68 -10.46
C GLU A 361 4.72 -21.65 -9.96
N VAL A 362 5.99 -21.82 -10.34
CA VAL A 362 7.07 -20.89 -9.96
C VAL A 362 6.87 -19.52 -10.61
N LEU A 363 6.60 -19.49 -11.91
CA LEU A 363 6.35 -18.24 -12.63
C LEU A 363 5.07 -17.57 -12.12
N GLY A 364 4.00 -18.34 -11.94
CA GLY A 364 2.72 -17.87 -11.45
C GLY A 364 2.75 -17.34 -10.00
N THR A 365 3.66 -17.84 -9.18
CA THR A 365 3.87 -17.36 -7.80
C THR A 365 5.01 -16.35 -7.67
N SER A 366 5.59 -15.93 -8.80
CA SER A 366 6.79 -15.09 -8.79
C SER A 366 6.57 -13.70 -8.15
N GLN A 367 5.36 -13.15 -8.12
CA GLN A 367 5.08 -11.90 -7.40
C GLN A 367 5.30 -12.06 -5.89
N CYS A 368 4.83 -13.17 -5.31
CA CYS A 368 5.11 -13.53 -3.91
C CYS A 368 6.62 -13.74 -3.68
N LEU A 369 7.29 -14.49 -4.56
CA LEU A 369 8.73 -14.75 -4.45
C LEU A 369 9.57 -13.47 -4.56
N ALA A 370 9.22 -12.58 -5.49
CA ALA A 370 9.85 -11.28 -5.64
C ALA A 370 9.64 -10.39 -4.40
N ALA A 371 8.43 -10.42 -3.82
CA ALA A 371 8.12 -9.73 -2.58
C ALA A 371 8.96 -10.26 -1.40
N ILE A 372 9.12 -11.58 -1.26
CA ILE A 372 10.00 -12.20 -0.26
C ILE A 372 11.46 -11.78 -0.49
N ALA A 373 11.94 -11.78 -1.74
CA ALA A 373 13.31 -11.37 -2.06
C ALA A 373 13.58 -9.90 -1.70
N VAL A 374 12.65 -8.99 -2.04
CA VAL A 374 12.71 -7.57 -1.65
C VAL A 374 12.70 -7.42 -0.13
N PHE A 375 11.84 -8.16 0.57
CA PHE A 375 11.75 -8.16 2.03
C PHE A 375 13.07 -8.59 2.68
N VAL A 376 13.65 -9.71 2.25
CA VAL A 376 14.95 -10.21 2.75
C VAL A 376 16.08 -9.23 2.43
N ALA A 377 16.11 -8.68 1.22
CA ALA A 377 17.10 -7.67 0.84
C ALA A 377 17.00 -6.42 1.72
N ALA A 378 15.79 -5.94 2.03
CA ALA A 378 15.57 -4.82 2.94
C ALA A 378 16.08 -5.13 4.36
N MET A 379 15.86 -6.36 4.86
CA MET A 379 16.43 -6.79 6.15
C MET A 379 17.96 -6.80 6.15
N VAL A 380 18.59 -7.31 5.09
CA VAL A 380 20.05 -7.30 4.96
C VAL A 380 20.57 -5.86 4.92
N ALA A 381 19.93 -4.99 4.14
CA ALA A 381 20.30 -3.56 4.07
C ALA A 381 20.17 -2.88 5.44
N ALA A 382 19.11 -3.17 6.20
CA ALA A 382 18.84 -2.59 7.51
C ALA A 382 19.96 -2.86 8.54
N ARG A 383 20.73 -3.95 8.39
CA ARG A 383 21.90 -4.25 9.24
C ARG A 383 22.94 -3.14 9.19
N HIS A 384 23.13 -2.57 8.01
CA HIS A 384 24.18 -1.60 7.73
C HIS A 384 23.73 -0.13 7.87
N ARG A 385 22.43 0.12 8.08
CA ARG A 385 21.91 1.48 8.29
C ARG A 385 22.32 2.00 9.66
N ARG A 386 23.00 3.14 9.73
CA ARG A 386 23.36 3.79 11.00
C ARG A 386 22.34 4.88 11.33
N PRO A 387 22.14 5.23 12.62
CA PRO A 387 21.32 6.38 12.98
C PRO A 387 21.80 7.62 12.21
N GLY A 388 20.88 8.42 11.67
CA GLY A 388 21.20 9.67 10.98
C GLY A 388 21.98 10.62 11.92
N ALA A 389 22.98 11.30 11.38
CA ALA A 389 23.94 12.14 12.11
C ALA A 389 23.28 13.25 12.96
N GLU A 390 22.06 13.68 12.61
CA GLU A 390 21.31 14.69 13.39
C GLU A 390 21.00 14.26 14.83
N ASN A 391 20.78 12.96 15.09
CA ASN A 391 20.58 12.45 16.45
C ASN A 391 21.88 12.32 17.26
N ALA A 392 23.05 12.40 16.61
CA ALA A 392 24.35 12.39 17.28
C ALA A 392 24.70 13.79 17.77
N VAL A 393 24.42 14.82 16.96
CA VAL A 393 24.67 16.23 17.31
C VAL A 393 23.76 16.67 18.47
N GLU A 394 22.46 16.35 18.44
CA GLU A 394 21.56 16.66 19.57
C GLU A 394 21.99 15.96 20.87
N ARG A 395 22.55 14.74 20.78
CA ARG A 395 23.09 14.01 21.95
C ARG A 395 24.42 14.58 22.44
N GLU A 396 25.30 15.04 21.55
CA GLU A 396 26.55 15.70 21.94
C GLU A 396 26.27 17.08 22.54
N GLU A 397 25.37 17.88 21.99
CA GLU A 397 25.00 19.20 22.56
C GLU A 397 24.32 19.06 23.93
N THR A 398 23.47 18.04 24.13
CA THR A 398 22.83 17.82 25.43
C THR A 398 23.80 17.29 26.50
N VAL A 399 24.87 16.58 26.09
CA VAL A 399 25.90 16.06 27.01
C VAL A 399 27.03 17.07 27.25
N ALA A 400 27.26 18.00 26.32
CA ALA A 400 28.35 18.96 26.37
C ALA A 400 28.05 20.26 27.14
N ALA A 401 26.85 20.46 27.70
CA ALA A 401 26.57 21.61 28.55
C ALA A 401 27.23 21.45 29.93
N PRO A 402 28.33 22.16 30.27
CA PRO A 402 28.92 22.07 31.58
C PRO A 402 28.11 22.95 32.54
N ALA A 403 27.93 22.48 33.77
CA ALA A 403 27.42 23.26 34.88
C ALA A 403 28.20 24.60 34.99
N GLN A 404 27.56 25.71 34.62
CA GLN A 404 28.05 27.02 35.01
C GLN A 404 27.84 27.17 36.51
N VAL A 405 28.94 26.98 37.22
CA VAL A 405 29.15 27.28 38.63
C VAL A 405 28.70 28.72 38.89
N GLN A 406 27.62 28.88 39.65
CA GLN A 406 27.30 30.12 40.34
C GLN A 406 28.31 30.29 41.48
N ASN A 407 29.34 31.10 41.25
CA ASN A 407 30.11 31.75 42.29
C ASN A 407 30.43 33.17 41.83
N ALA A 408 29.75 34.14 42.42
CA ALA A 408 30.18 35.54 42.46
C ALA A 408 29.56 36.23 43.69
N ASP A 409 30.31 36.10 44.78
CA ASP A 409 30.62 37.07 45.83
C ASP A 409 29.63 38.16 46.27
N ALA A 410 29.50 38.20 47.59
CA ALA A 410 29.23 39.39 48.39
C ALA A 410 30.35 40.43 48.20
N THR A 411 29.98 41.70 47.97
CA THR A 411 30.51 42.92 48.64
C THR A 411 30.07 44.19 47.92
N ARG A 412 28.99 44.82 48.39
CA ARG A 412 28.90 46.23 48.83
C ARG A 412 27.44 46.66 48.99
#